data_AF-A0A4Q3RTJ1-F1
#
_entry.id   AF-A0A4Q3RTJ1-F1
#
_cell.length_a   1.000
_cell.length_b   1.000
_cell.length_c   1.000
_cell.angle_alpha   90.00
_cell.angle_beta   90.00
_cell.angle_gamma   90.00
#
_symmetry.space_group_name_H-M   'P 1'
#
loop_
_entity.id
_entity.type
_entity.pdbx_description
1 polymer ?
#
loop_
_entity_poly.entity_id
_entity_poly.type
_entity_poly.pdbx_seq_one_letter_code
_entity_poly.pdbx_strand_id
1 'polypeptide(L)'
;MGQAVEANADGLIGPTHSYAGLSPGNLASSLNAGEPSNPRAAVLQGLDKMKRLADLGLPQFVLPPHERPNILFLRRLGFGGTDAQVIERAWKDAPTFAAAACSASPMWAANAATVTPSADSADGRVHFTPANLVTNLHRSLEHQQTKRALDALFPDPARFAVHDALPSVAHLADEGAANHVRLCADHGAPGVNLLVWGREAWEPWSGPFPARQTREASEALARRHGASGAVLARQSKAAIAGGTFHNDVVCVGALDTLFHHDLAFEDTAGTHAAIR
;
A
#
# COMPACT_ATOMS: atom_id res chain seq x y z
N MET A 1 -23.36 14.17 17.77
CA MET A 1 -22.60 13.42 16.74
C MET A 1 -21.17 13.88 16.85
N GLY A 2 -20.22 12.96 17.06
CA GLY A 2 -18.79 13.35 17.11
C GLY A 2 -18.32 13.77 15.73
N GLN A 3 -17.42 14.75 15.67
CA GLN A 3 -16.75 15.15 14.44
C GLN A 3 -15.83 14.01 13.98
N ALA A 4 -15.89 13.62 12.71
CA ALA A 4 -14.93 12.67 12.15
C ALA A 4 -13.57 13.35 11.98
N VAL A 5 -12.50 12.59 12.15
CA VAL A 5 -11.13 13.09 12.01
C VAL A 5 -10.32 12.12 11.16
N GLU A 6 -9.34 12.64 10.43
CA GLU A 6 -8.31 11.82 9.83
C GLU A 6 -7.33 11.36 10.90
N ALA A 7 -6.94 10.09 10.82
CA ALA A 7 -5.96 9.50 11.71
C ALA A 7 -4.90 8.77 10.91
N ASN A 8 -3.64 8.99 11.26
CA ASN A 8 -2.50 8.34 10.62
C ASN A 8 -2.29 6.95 11.23
N ALA A 9 -2.07 5.95 10.39
CA ALA A 9 -1.63 4.63 10.82
C ALA A 9 -0.29 4.32 10.17
N ASP A 10 0.78 4.39 10.97
CA ASP A 10 2.14 4.22 10.50
C ASP A 10 2.62 2.78 10.68
N GLY A 11 3.34 2.26 9.69
CA GLY A 11 3.98 0.95 9.79
C GLY A 11 5.24 1.02 10.64
N LEU A 12 5.29 0.26 11.74
CA LEU A 12 6.49 0.14 12.54
C LEU A 12 7.54 -0.68 11.78
N ILE A 13 8.76 -0.14 11.70
CA ILE A 13 9.86 -0.78 10.97
C ILE A 13 10.24 -2.10 11.65
N GLY A 14 10.26 -3.18 10.88
CA GLY A 14 10.61 -4.52 11.36
C GLY A 14 12.11 -4.73 11.59
N PRO A 15 12.50 -5.68 12.46
CA PRO A 15 13.90 -5.93 12.82
C PRO A 15 14.75 -6.48 11.67
N THR A 16 14.13 -6.98 10.61
CA THR A 16 14.79 -7.51 9.40
C THR A 16 14.92 -6.48 8.27
N HIS A 17 14.72 -5.20 8.57
CA HIS A 17 14.94 -4.12 7.62
C HIS A 17 16.32 -4.24 6.95
N SER A 18 16.35 -4.14 5.61
CA SER A 18 17.55 -4.31 4.79
C SER A 18 17.35 -3.73 3.39
N TYR A 19 18.45 -3.48 2.68
CA TYR A 19 18.43 -2.98 1.31
C TYR A 19 18.72 -4.09 0.30
N ALA A 20 17.69 -4.83 -0.09
CA ALA A 20 17.82 -6.02 -0.94
C ALA A 20 17.53 -5.79 -2.44
N GLY A 21 17.20 -4.56 -2.87
CA GLY A 21 17.00 -4.27 -4.30
C GLY A 21 15.78 -4.94 -4.96
N LEU A 22 14.74 -5.28 -4.18
CA LEU A 22 13.67 -6.21 -4.60
C LEU A 22 12.52 -5.57 -5.41
N SER A 23 12.59 -4.27 -5.73
CA SER A 23 11.46 -3.51 -6.30
C SER A 23 11.80 -2.83 -7.62
N PRO A 24 11.66 -3.50 -8.78
CA PRO A 24 11.85 -2.86 -10.09
C PRO A 24 10.97 -1.60 -10.23
N GLY A 25 11.56 -0.50 -10.71
CA GLY A 25 10.93 0.81 -10.81
C GLY A 25 11.01 1.69 -9.56
N ASN A 26 11.39 1.15 -8.41
CA ASN A 26 11.80 1.96 -7.27
C ASN A 26 13.31 2.20 -7.35
N LEU A 27 13.71 3.36 -7.87
CA LEU A 27 15.12 3.73 -8.05
C LEU A 27 15.89 3.71 -6.74
N ALA A 28 15.29 4.18 -5.64
CA ALA A 28 15.94 4.17 -4.32
C ALA A 28 16.22 2.74 -3.85
N SER A 29 15.30 1.79 -4.09
CA SER A 29 15.53 0.38 -3.79
C SER A 29 16.71 -0.19 -4.58
N SER A 30 16.81 0.13 -5.88
CA SER A 30 17.88 -0.40 -6.74
C SER A 30 19.24 0.22 -6.44
N LEU A 31 19.30 1.53 -6.19
CA LEU A 31 20.55 2.27 -5.97
C LEU A 31 21.23 1.92 -4.64
N ASN A 32 20.48 1.49 -3.62
CA ASN A 32 21.02 1.12 -2.32
C ASN A 32 21.15 -0.40 -2.13
N ALA A 33 20.94 -1.19 -3.19
CA ALA A 33 20.96 -2.65 -3.08
C ALA A 33 22.33 -3.17 -2.60
N GLY A 34 22.32 -3.95 -1.53
CA GLY A 34 23.52 -4.52 -0.91
C GLY A 34 24.16 -3.64 0.18
N GLU A 35 23.70 -2.40 0.35
CA GLU A 35 24.22 -1.52 1.40
C GLU A 35 23.82 -2.02 2.81
N PRO A 36 24.66 -1.80 3.83
CA PRO A 36 24.29 -2.07 5.21
C PRO A 36 23.10 -1.23 5.66
N SER A 37 22.18 -1.85 6.39
CA SER A 37 21.04 -1.15 6.99
C SER A 37 21.21 -1.04 8.50
N ASN A 38 20.41 -0.17 9.14
CA ASN A 38 20.36 -0.04 10.59
C ASN A 38 18.90 -0.13 11.07
N PRO A 39 18.36 -1.34 11.31
CA PRO A 39 16.96 -1.52 11.70
C PRO A 39 16.58 -0.75 12.96
N ARG A 40 17.50 -0.63 13.93
CA ARG A 40 17.26 0.12 15.17
C ARG A 40 17.15 1.62 14.91
N ALA A 41 18.03 2.19 14.08
CA ALA A 41 17.91 3.61 13.73
C ALA A 41 16.63 3.86 12.92
N ALA A 42 16.30 2.98 11.97
CA ALA A 42 15.11 3.12 11.13
C ALA A 42 13.81 3.09 11.96
N VAL A 43 13.69 2.19 12.93
CA VAL A 43 12.51 2.16 13.82
C VAL A 43 12.42 3.40 14.71
N LEU A 44 13.55 3.89 15.23
CA LEU A 44 13.58 5.11 16.04
C LEU A 44 13.18 6.35 15.23
N GLN A 45 13.67 6.48 13.99
CA GLN A 45 13.26 7.57 13.09
C GLN A 45 11.76 7.55 12.81
N GLY A 46 11.18 6.35 12.58
CA GLY A 46 9.74 6.18 12.40
C GLY A 46 8.96 6.60 13.66
N LEU A 47 9.39 6.14 14.83
CA LEU A 47 8.77 6.48 16.11
C LEU A 47 8.85 7.98 16.43
N ASP A 48 9.99 8.62 16.16
CA ASP A 48 10.17 10.06 16.35
C ASP A 48 9.17 10.86 15.51
N LYS A 49 8.97 10.45 14.24
CA LYS A 49 7.95 11.06 13.37
C LYS A 49 6.54 10.86 13.93
N MET A 50 6.16 9.62 14.24
CA MET A 50 4.84 9.30 14.78
C MET A 50 4.55 10.12 16.06
N LYS A 51 5.51 10.15 16.98
CA LYS A 51 5.40 10.91 18.23
C LYS A 51 5.31 12.41 17.99
N ARG A 52 6.09 12.94 17.04
CA ARG A 52 6.04 14.36 16.68
C ARG A 52 4.67 14.76 16.14
N LEU A 53 4.04 13.95 15.29
CA LEU A 53 2.70 14.23 14.76
C LEU A 53 1.63 14.12 15.86
N ALA A 54 1.74 13.11 16.72
CA ALA A 54 0.86 12.96 17.89
C ALA A 54 0.96 14.16 18.85
N ASP A 55 2.18 14.67 19.09
CA ASP A 55 2.42 15.86 19.93
C ASP A 55 1.88 17.14 19.31
N LEU A 56 1.73 17.17 17.98
CA LEU A 56 1.06 18.25 17.24
C LEU A 56 -0.47 18.10 17.22
N GLY A 57 -1.02 17.08 17.88
CA GLY A 57 -2.46 16.85 18.00
C GLY A 57 -3.07 16.02 16.87
N LEU A 58 -2.28 15.45 15.97
CA LEU A 58 -2.77 14.57 14.91
C LEU A 58 -2.96 13.14 15.46
N PRO A 59 -4.15 12.54 15.32
CA PRO A 59 -4.37 11.16 15.76
C PRO A 59 -3.40 10.20 15.08
N GLN A 60 -2.73 9.37 15.87
CA GLN A 60 -1.66 8.50 15.41
C GLN A 60 -1.83 7.07 15.95
N PHE A 61 -1.81 6.11 15.05
CA PHE A 61 -1.84 4.67 15.28
C PHE A 61 -0.58 4.02 14.71
N VAL A 62 -0.35 2.78 15.10
CA VAL A 62 0.79 1.98 14.67
C VAL A 62 0.32 0.63 14.16
N LEU A 63 0.73 0.28 12.95
CA LEU A 63 0.66 -1.08 12.41
C LEU A 63 1.92 -1.85 12.81
N PRO A 64 1.80 -3.04 13.44
CA PRO A 64 2.96 -3.82 13.84
C PRO A 64 3.73 -4.35 12.63
N PRO A 65 5.04 -4.62 12.76
CA PRO A 65 5.79 -5.28 11.71
C PRO A 65 5.28 -6.71 11.52
N HIS A 66 5.59 -7.30 10.36
CA HIS A 66 5.20 -8.68 10.09
C HIS A 66 6.21 -9.70 10.63
N GLU A 67 5.78 -10.95 10.71
CA GLU A 67 6.68 -12.06 11.03
C GLU A 67 7.69 -12.22 9.89
N ARG A 68 8.97 -12.03 10.23
CA ARG A 68 10.10 -12.13 9.30
C ARG A 68 11.29 -12.79 10.02
N PRO A 69 12.01 -13.74 9.41
CA PRO A 69 11.78 -14.32 8.07
C PRO A 69 10.44 -15.09 7.95
N ASN A 70 9.76 -14.98 6.81
CA ASN A 70 8.52 -15.71 6.56
C ASN A 70 8.82 -17.18 6.23
N ILE A 71 8.89 -18.01 7.28
CA ILE A 71 9.23 -19.44 7.16
C ILE A 71 8.17 -20.21 6.37
N LEU A 72 6.90 -19.87 6.56
CA LEU A 72 5.81 -20.54 5.86
C LEU A 72 5.92 -20.38 4.34
N PHE A 73 6.30 -19.19 3.87
CA PHE A 73 6.58 -18.96 2.46
C PHE A 73 7.73 -19.84 1.95
N LEU A 74 8.84 -19.91 2.67
CA LEU A 74 9.97 -20.76 2.27
C LEU A 74 9.58 -22.24 2.24
N ARG A 75 8.79 -22.73 3.21
CA ARG A 75 8.29 -24.11 3.20
C ARG A 75 7.41 -24.41 1.99
N ARG A 76 6.59 -23.45 1.54
CA ARG A 76 5.78 -23.58 0.31
C ARG A 76 6.64 -23.68 -0.96
N LEU A 77 7.86 -23.17 -0.93
CA LEU A 77 8.84 -23.34 -2.01
C LEU A 77 9.62 -24.67 -1.93
N GLY A 78 9.32 -25.52 -0.94
CA GLY A 78 9.92 -26.85 -0.81
C GLY A 78 11.09 -26.95 0.19
N PHE A 79 11.43 -25.88 0.91
CA PHE A 79 12.44 -25.94 1.96
C PHE A 79 11.90 -26.69 3.19
N GLY A 80 12.50 -27.85 3.52
CA GLY A 80 12.12 -28.70 4.66
C GLY A 80 13.13 -28.69 5.81
N GLY A 81 12.74 -29.27 6.95
CA GLY A 81 13.54 -29.34 8.19
C GLY A 81 13.04 -28.41 9.30
N THR A 82 13.90 -28.13 10.28
CA THR A 82 13.64 -27.11 11.32
C THR A 82 13.66 -25.70 10.70
N ASP A 83 13.12 -24.69 11.39
CA ASP A 83 13.10 -23.31 10.87
C ASP A 83 14.51 -22.80 10.55
N ALA A 84 15.49 -23.11 11.41
CA ALA A 84 16.89 -22.78 11.16
C ALA A 84 17.43 -23.42 9.87
N GLN A 85 17.13 -24.71 9.64
CA GLN A 85 17.54 -25.42 8.42
C GLN A 85 16.85 -24.85 7.18
N VAL A 86 15.58 -24.46 7.30
CA VAL A 86 14.83 -23.81 6.21
C VAL A 86 15.48 -22.50 5.81
N ILE A 87 15.81 -21.64 6.78
CA ILE A 87 16.49 -20.35 6.52
C ILE A 87 17.87 -20.58 5.90
N GLU A 88 18.67 -21.46 6.50
CA GLU A 88 20.03 -21.75 6.02
C GLU A 88 20.03 -22.24 4.57
N ARG A 89 19.17 -23.21 4.24
CA ARG A 89 19.03 -23.73 2.88
C ARG A 89 18.53 -22.68 1.92
N ALA A 90 17.55 -21.87 2.31
CA ALA A 90 17.04 -20.80 1.46
C ALA A 90 18.14 -19.79 1.09
N TRP A 91 19.00 -19.40 2.03
CA TRP A 91 20.11 -18.49 1.75
C TRP A 91 21.22 -19.12 0.88
N LYS A 92 21.48 -20.43 1.03
CA LYS A 92 22.47 -21.15 0.21
C LYS A 92 21.97 -21.41 -1.21
N ASP A 93 20.74 -21.90 -1.34
CA ASP A 93 20.23 -22.47 -2.58
C ASP A 93 19.42 -21.45 -3.41
N ALA A 94 18.75 -20.49 -2.75
CA ALA A 94 17.92 -19.49 -3.42
C ALA A 94 17.86 -18.13 -2.66
N PRO A 95 18.99 -17.40 -2.59
CA PRO A 95 19.12 -16.19 -1.77
C PRO A 95 18.09 -15.09 -2.09
N THR A 96 17.61 -14.98 -3.33
CA THR A 96 16.56 -14.03 -3.70
C THR A 96 15.22 -14.33 -3.00
N PHE A 97 14.85 -15.60 -2.85
CA PHE A 97 13.64 -15.98 -2.10
C PHE A 97 13.85 -15.80 -0.60
N ALA A 98 15.05 -16.07 -0.08
CA ALA A 98 15.38 -15.78 1.32
C ALA A 98 15.28 -14.27 1.62
N ALA A 99 15.83 -13.41 0.75
CA ALA A 99 15.72 -11.97 0.88
C ALA A 99 14.26 -11.49 0.84
N ALA A 100 13.44 -12.02 -0.08
CA ALA A 100 12.00 -11.72 -0.13
C ALA A 100 11.27 -12.11 1.16
N ALA A 101 11.61 -13.27 1.73
CA ALA A 101 11.05 -13.75 3.00
C ALA A 101 11.44 -12.86 4.19
N CYS A 102 12.55 -12.12 4.10
CA CYS A 102 13.06 -11.27 5.19
C CYS A 102 12.65 -9.80 5.06
N SER A 103 12.03 -9.36 3.97
CA SER A 103 11.78 -7.94 3.74
C SER A 103 10.88 -7.30 4.80
N ALA A 104 11.31 -6.15 5.33
CA ALA A 104 10.53 -5.31 6.24
C ALA A 104 9.59 -4.33 5.49
N SER A 105 9.26 -4.61 4.22
CA SER A 105 8.36 -3.81 3.39
C SER A 105 6.97 -3.49 3.98
N PRO A 106 6.37 -4.27 4.90
CA PRO A 106 5.14 -3.87 5.57
C PRO A 106 5.19 -2.52 6.30
N MET A 107 6.38 -1.99 6.58
CA MET A 107 6.55 -0.66 7.17
C MET A 107 5.92 0.46 6.31
N TRP A 108 5.79 0.25 4.99
CA TRP A 108 5.12 1.17 4.08
C TRP A 108 3.61 0.98 4.14
N ALA A 109 3.00 1.53 5.20
CA ALA A 109 1.58 1.41 5.50
C ALA A 109 0.64 2.02 4.46
N ALA A 110 1.11 2.95 3.63
CA ALA A 110 0.34 3.50 2.51
C ALA A 110 -0.16 2.40 1.55
N ASN A 111 0.55 1.28 1.46
CA ASN A 111 0.14 0.15 0.64
C ASN A 111 -0.57 -0.96 1.41
N ALA A 112 -0.82 -0.78 2.72
CA ALA A 112 -1.40 -1.84 3.54
C ALA A 112 -2.81 -2.19 3.07
N ALA A 113 -3.64 -1.18 2.83
CA ALA A 113 -5.02 -1.33 2.40
C ALA A 113 -5.51 -0.06 1.69
N THR A 114 -6.58 -0.21 0.90
CA THR A 114 -7.43 0.92 0.51
C THR A 114 -8.51 1.12 1.57
N VAL A 115 -8.79 2.38 1.93
CA VAL A 115 -9.74 2.73 3.00
C VAL A 115 -10.85 3.61 2.44
N THR A 116 -12.11 3.28 2.73
CA THR A 116 -13.26 4.14 2.42
C THR A 116 -13.97 4.51 3.73
N PRO A 117 -14.01 5.80 4.11
CA PRO A 117 -14.72 6.24 5.30
C PRO A 117 -16.22 5.95 5.23
N SER A 118 -16.87 5.89 6.39
CA SER A 118 -18.31 5.67 6.51
C SER A 118 -19.16 6.73 5.81
N ALA A 119 -18.64 7.95 5.62
CA ALA A 119 -19.32 9.02 4.90
C ALA A 119 -19.46 8.72 3.39
N ASP A 120 -18.65 7.80 2.87
CA ASP A 120 -18.58 7.50 1.45
C ASP A 120 -18.98 6.05 1.12
N SER A 121 -19.30 5.23 2.12
CA SER A 121 -19.70 3.83 1.92
C SER A 121 -21.21 3.68 1.95
N ALA A 122 -21.73 2.73 1.17
CA ALA A 122 -23.17 2.52 1.03
C ALA A 122 -23.87 2.05 2.32
N ASP A 123 -23.14 1.42 3.25
CA ASP A 123 -23.67 0.86 4.49
C ASP A 123 -23.29 1.67 5.76
N GLY A 124 -22.59 2.79 5.59
CA GLY A 124 -22.18 3.66 6.69
C GLY A 124 -21.07 3.09 7.58
N ARG A 125 -20.35 2.05 7.15
CA ARG A 125 -19.16 1.52 7.85
C ARG A 125 -17.86 2.04 7.22
N VAL A 126 -16.76 2.01 7.95
CA VAL A 126 -15.43 2.22 7.36
C VAL A 126 -14.96 0.90 6.76
N HIS A 127 -14.63 0.91 5.46
CA HIS A 127 -14.20 -0.28 4.74
C HIS A 127 -12.69 -0.28 4.54
N PHE A 128 -12.07 -1.44 4.76
CA PHE A 128 -10.66 -1.69 4.50
C PHE A 128 -10.53 -2.91 3.59
N THR A 129 -9.80 -2.80 2.48
CA THR A 129 -9.36 -3.98 1.71
C THR A 129 -7.84 -3.99 1.68
N PRO A 130 -7.17 -4.98 2.32
CA PRO A 130 -5.73 -5.15 2.20
C PRO A 130 -5.29 -5.28 0.75
N ALA A 131 -4.22 -4.60 0.36
CA ALA A 131 -3.72 -4.67 -1.00
C ALA A 131 -3.00 -6.01 -1.24
N ASN A 132 -3.18 -6.63 -2.40
CA ASN A 132 -2.53 -7.92 -2.68
C ASN A 132 -1.05 -7.80 -3.05
N LEU A 133 -0.62 -6.61 -3.49
CA LEU A 133 0.78 -6.26 -3.78
C LEU A 133 1.47 -7.27 -4.71
N VAL A 134 0.70 -7.88 -5.61
CA VAL A 134 1.13 -9.04 -6.40
C VAL A 134 2.30 -8.72 -7.34
N THR A 135 2.50 -7.44 -7.67
CA THR A 135 3.57 -7.02 -8.58
C THR A 135 4.97 -7.27 -8.03
N ASN A 136 5.15 -7.24 -6.69
CA ASN A 136 6.43 -7.50 -6.05
C ASN A 136 6.33 -8.70 -5.11
N LEU A 137 7.10 -9.75 -5.38
CA LEU A 137 7.02 -11.02 -4.62
C LEU A 137 7.12 -10.82 -3.09
N HIS A 138 8.10 -10.06 -2.62
CA HIS A 138 8.30 -9.85 -1.18
C HIS A 138 7.11 -9.13 -0.52
N ARG A 139 6.37 -8.33 -1.30
CA ARG A 139 5.20 -7.60 -0.86
C ARG A 139 3.90 -8.38 -0.98
N SER A 140 3.80 -9.30 -1.93
CA SER A 140 2.63 -10.18 -2.06
C SER A 140 2.48 -11.14 -0.88
N LEU A 141 3.48 -11.23 0.00
CA LEU A 141 3.44 -11.98 1.26
C LEU A 141 2.80 -11.22 2.43
N GLU A 142 2.39 -9.96 2.23
CA GLU A 142 1.97 -9.07 3.32
C GLU A 142 0.49 -9.24 3.68
N HIS A 143 -0.38 -9.29 2.67
CA HIS A 143 -1.81 -9.01 2.80
C HIS A 143 -2.55 -9.84 3.86
N GLN A 144 -2.21 -11.13 4.02
CA GLN A 144 -2.86 -12.00 5.01
C GLN A 144 -2.56 -11.56 6.45
N GLN A 145 -1.34 -11.11 6.72
CA GLN A 145 -0.98 -10.60 8.05
C GLN A 145 -1.48 -9.17 8.25
N THR A 146 -1.45 -8.35 7.20
CA THR A 146 -2.07 -7.02 7.22
C THR A 146 -3.55 -7.10 7.60
N LYS A 147 -4.30 -8.05 7.02
CA LYS A 147 -5.70 -8.28 7.38
C LYS A 147 -5.86 -8.57 8.88
N ARG A 148 -5.06 -9.49 9.44
CA ARG A 148 -5.12 -9.82 10.87
C ARG A 148 -4.84 -8.61 11.76
N ALA A 149 -3.89 -7.75 11.36
CA ALA A 149 -3.61 -6.52 12.09
C ALA A 149 -4.78 -5.54 12.04
N LEU A 150 -5.42 -5.38 10.87
CA LEU A 150 -6.60 -4.53 10.71
C LEU A 150 -7.82 -5.08 11.47
N ASP A 151 -8.07 -6.39 11.42
CA ASP A 151 -9.13 -7.05 12.19
C ASP A 151 -8.94 -6.80 13.70
N ALA A 152 -7.69 -6.80 14.18
CA ALA A 152 -7.37 -6.55 15.58
C ALA A 152 -7.51 -5.07 15.98
N LEU A 153 -7.16 -4.14 15.09
CA LEU A 153 -7.28 -2.70 15.34
C LEU A 153 -8.72 -2.20 15.23
N PHE A 154 -9.52 -2.82 14.37
CA PHE A 154 -10.89 -2.40 14.04
C PHE A 154 -11.90 -3.54 14.24
N PRO A 155 -12.08 -4.05 15.48
CA PRO A 155 -12.80 -5.29 15.74
C PRO A 155 -14.33 -5.18 15.72
N ASP A 156 -14.90 -3.97 15.72
CA ASP A 156 -16.35 -3.76 15.78
C ASP A 156 -16.99 -3.89 14.38
N PRO A 157 -17.68 -5.01 14.05
CA PRO A 157 -18.23 -5.25 12.72
C PRO A 157 -19.42 -4.35 12.37
N ALA A 158 -20.00 -3.67 13.37
CA ALA A 158 -21.05 -2.68 13.17
C ALA A 158 -20.50 -1.35 12.64
N ARG A 159 -19.20 -1.10 12.79
CA ARG A 159 -18.52 0.13 12.36
C ARG A 159 -17.49 -0.10 11.26
N PHE A 160 -16.91 -1.29 11.22
CA PHE A 160 -15.76 -1.61 10.36
C PHE A 160 -16.03 -2.85 9.52
N ALA A 161 -15.64 -2.81 8.26
CA ALA A 161 -15.64 -3.95 7.35
C ALA A 161 -14.23 -4.17 6.79
N VAL A 162 -13.51 -5.15 7.36
CA VAL A 162 -12.18 -5.54 6.88
C VAL A 162 -12.33 -6.74 5.94
N HIS A 163 -12.13 -6.48 4.65
CA HIS A 163 -12.25 -7.46 3.59
C HIS A 163 -10.97 -8.31 3.45
N ASP A 164 -11.06 -9.41 2.72
CA ASP A 164 -9.87 -10.07 2.18
C ASP A 164 -9.29 -9.27 1.01
N ALA A 165 -7.98 -9.39 0.78
CA ALA A 165 -7.37 -8.83 -0.42
C ALA A 165 -8.01 -9.36 -1.71
N LEU A 166 -7.92 -8.58 -2.80
CA LEU A 166 -8.29 -9.09 -4.12
C LEU A 166 -7.41 -10.30 -4.49
N PRO A 167 -7.92 -11.26 -5.29
CA PRO A 167 -7.12 -12.41 -5.74
C PRO A 167 -5.75 -12.00 -6.27
N SER A 168 -4.69 -12.65 -5.78
CA SER A 168 -3.30 -12.32 -6.09
C SER A 168 -2.91 -12.78 -7.50
N VAL A 169 -3.45 -12.09 -8.50
CA VAL A 169 -3.17 -12.28 -9.93
C VAL A 169 -2.92 -10.92 -10.58
N ALA A 170 -2.08 -10.88 -11.62
CA ALA A 170 -1.68 -9.63 -12.27
C ALA A 170 -2.85 -8.81 -12.85
N HIS A 171 -3.99 -9.44 -13.15
CA HIS A 171 -5.19 -8.76 -13.64
C HIS A 171 -5.87 -7.90 -12.56
N LEU A 172 -5.67 -8.25 -11.29
CA LEU A 172 -6.24 -7.57 -10.13
C LEU A 172 -5.11 -7.01 -9.25
N ALA A 173 -4.03 -6.52 -9.85
CA ALA A 173 -2.90 -6.00 -9.10
C ALA A 173 -3.27 -4.70 -8.38
N ASP A 174 -3.10 -4.71 -7.06
CA ASP A 174 -3.52 -3.65 -6.16
C ASP A 174 -2.40 -3.28 -5.19
N GLU A 175 -2.14 -1.97 -5.07
CA GLU A 175 -1.12 -1.40 -4.21
C GLU A 175 -1.69 -0.46 -3.13
N GLY A 176 -3.01 -0.49 -2.91
CA GLY A 176 -3.65 0.13 -1.75
C GLY A 176 -3.75 1.66 -1.81
N ALA A 177 -3.76 2.29 -0.63
CA ALA A 177 -3.95 3.72 -0.48
C ALA A 177 -2.86 4.60 -1.14
N ALA A 178 -1.69 4.05 -1.47
CA ALA A 178 -0.66 4.76 -2.24
C ALA A 178 -1.13 5.19 -3.66
N ASN A 179 -2.25 4.63 -4.13
CA ASN A 179 -2.93 5.02 -5.36
C ASN A 179 -4.35 5.54 -5.14
N HIS A 180 -4.69 5.97 -3.92
CA HIS A 180 -5.99 6.50 -3.56
C HIS A 180 -5.84 7.87 -2.90
N VAL A 181 -6.62 8.83 -3.38
CA VAL A 181 -6.75 10.15 -2.77
C VAL A 181 -8.22 10.39 -2.45
N ARG A 182 -8.49 10.92 -1.27
CA ARG A 182 -9.83 11.36 -0.88
C ARG A 182 -9.87 12.87 -0.77
N LEU A 183 -10.78 13.50 -1.51
CA LEU A 183 -11.04 14.94 -1.44
C LEU A 183 -12.42 15.20 -0.84
N CYS A 184 -12.53 16.16 0.08
CA CYS A 184 -13.76 16.44 0.81
C CYS A 184 -13.74 17.84 1.43
N ALA A 185 -14.92 18.39 1.74
CA ALA A 185 -15.01 19.67 2.45
C ALA A 185 -14.58 19.56 3.94
N ASP A 186 -14.87 18.42 4.56
CA ASP A 186 -14.48 18.06 5.93
C ASP A 186 -14.42 16.53 6.02
N HIS A 187 -13.66 15.98 6.98
CA HIS A 187 -13.47 14.53 7.11
C HIS A 187 -14.78 13.76 7.34
N GLY A 188 -15.81 14.38 7.94
CA GLY A 188 -17.11 13.76 8.15
C GLY A 188 -18.10 13.91 6.98
N ALA A 189 -17.79 14.76 6.01
CA ALA A 189 -18.64 15.00 4.85
C ALA A 189 -18.38 13.97 3.75
N PRO A 190 -19.37 13.66 2.89
CA PRO A 190 -19.14 12.86 1.69
C PRO A 190 -18.01 13.44 0.83
N GLY A 191 -17.19 12.56 0.26
CA GLY A 191 -16.01 12.93 -0.52
C GLY A 191 -15.97 12.31 -1.92
N VAL A 192 -14.98 12.78 -2.68
CA VAL A 192 -14.56 12.21 -3.96
C VAL A 192 -13.40 11.24 -3.69
N ASN A 193 -13.55 10.00 -4.16
CA ASN A 193 -12.56 8.94 -4.04
C ASN A 193 -11.82 8.80 -5.36
N LEU A 194 -10.67 9.47 -5.50
CA LEU A 194 -9.81 9.38 -6.68
C LEU A 194 -8.95 8.10 -6.59
N LEU A 195 -9.26 7.11 -7.43
CA LEU A 195 -8.48 5.88 -7.55
C LEU A 195 -7.61 5.94 -8.80
N VAL A 196 -6.30 6.03 -8.60
CA VAL A 196 -5.32 6.18 -9.68
C VAL A 196 -4.82 4.80 -10.12
N TRP A 197 -4.68 4.58 -11.42
CA TRP A 197 -4.22 3.28 -11.95
C TRP A 197 -3.21 3.49 -13.10
N GLY A 198 -2.33 2.51 -13.33
CA GLY A 198 -1.29 2.64 -14.35
C GLY A 198 -1.60 1.94 -15.68
N ARG A 199 -2.28 0.79 -15.60
CA ARG A 199 -2.64 -0.03 -16.76
C ARG A 199 -4.00 -0.69 -16.61
N GLU A 200 -4.57 -1.15 -17.72
CA GLU A 200 -5.69 -2.08 -17.71
C GLU A 200 -5.19 -3.53 -17.61
N ALA A 201 -6.04 -4.45 -17.17
CA ALA A 201 -5.65 -5.82 -16.85
C ALA A 201 -5.22 -6.60 -18.09
N TRP A 202 -5.87 -6.33 -19.22
CA TRP A 202 -5.63 -6.98 -20.51
C TRP A 202 -4.76 -6.13 -21.45
N GLU A 203 -4.34 -4.93 -21.03
CA GLU A 203 -3.40 -4.10 -21.79
C GLU A 203 -1.98 -4.68 -21.66
N PRO A 204 -1.30 -4.99 -22.78
CA PRO A 204 0.13 -5.28 -22.75
C PRO A 204 0.90 -4.05 -22.24
N TRP A 205 1.75 -4.25 -21.23
CA TRP A 205 2.57 -3.17 -20.67
C TRP A 205 4.04 -3.33 -21.08
N SER A 206 4.59 -2.31 -21.75
CA SER A 206 5.97 -2.30 -22.26
C SER A 206 6.82 -1.13 -21.73
N GLY A 207 6.39 -0.49 -20.64
CA GLY A 207 7.18 0.55 -19.98
C GLY A 207 8.46 0.01 -19.33
N PRO A 208 9.49 0.85 -19.11
CA PRO A 208 10.75 0.43 -18.48
C PRO A 208 10.54 -0.04 -17.03
N PHE A 209 9.48 0.43 -16.38
CA PHE A 209 9.06 0.04 -15.04
C PHE A 209 7.61 -0.44 -15.04
N PRO A 210 7.23 -1.36 -14.14
CA PRO A 210 5.89 -1.94 -14.13
C PRO A 210 4.84 -0.95 -13.65
N ALA A 211 3.70 -0.91 -14.33
CA ALA A 211 2.47 -0.33 -13.77
C ALA A 211 1.84 -1.34 -12.79
N ARG A 212 1.92 -1.01 -11.49
CA ARG A 212 1.61 -1.95 -10.41
C ARG A 212 0.12 -2.01 -10.03
N GLN A 213 -0.63 -0.95 -10.34
CA GLN A 213 -2.07 -0.87 -10.12
C GLN A 213 -2.83 -1.09 -11.43
N THR A 214 -3.81 -2.00 -11.41
CA THR A 214 -4.77 -2.15 -12.52
C THR A 214 -6.03 -1.32 -12.29
N ARG A 215 -6.62 -0.84 -13.39
CA ARG A 215 -7.95 -0.20 -13.36
C ARG A 215 -8.99 -1.12 -12.72
N GLU A 216 -8.95 -2.40 -13.07
CA GLU A 216 -9.90 -3.43 -12.65
C GLU A 216 -9.83 -3.69 -11.14
N ALA A 217 -8.63 -3.62 -10.55
CA ALA A 217 -8.48 -3.65 -9.09
C ALA A 217 -9.17 -2.43 -8.45
N SER A 218 -8.91 -1.22 -8.95
CA SER A 218 -9.54 0.01 -8.45
C SER A 218 -11.06 -0.01 -8.57
N GLU A 219 -11.61 -0.49 -9.69
CA GLU A 219 -13.05 -0.65 -9.86
C GLU A 219 -13.64 -1.72 -8.94
N ALA A 220 -12.92 -2.84 -8.73
CA ALA A 220 -13.36 -3.88 -7.79
C ALA A 220 -13.42 -3.35 -6.35
N LEU A 221 -12.44 -2.56 -5.93
CA LEU A 221 -12.42 -1.89 -4.62
C LEU A 221 -13.59 -0.93 -4.47
N ALA A 222 -13.80 -0.03 -5.45
CA ALA A 222 -14.91 0.92 -5.43
C ALA A 222 -16.28 0.21 -5.31
N ARG A 223 -16.49 -0.88 -6.09
CA ARG A 223 -17.71 -1.70 -6.00
C ARG A 223 -17.84 -2.40 -4.64
N ARG A 224 -16.76 -3.01 -4.13
CA ARG A 224 -16.77 -3.77 -2.87
C ARG A 224 -17.01 -2.88 -1.65
N HIS A 225 -16.54 -1.64 -1.70
CA HIS A 225 -16.75 -0.66 -0.63
C HIS A 225 -18.09 0.09 -0.77
N GLY A 226 -18.75 0.00 -1.93
CA GLY A 226 -19.88 0.86 -2.26
C GLY A 226 -19.48 2.33 -2.24
N ALA A 227 -18.25 2.64 -2.68
CA ALA A 227 -17.66 3.97 -2.55
C ALA A 227 -18.39 4.98 -3.44
N SER A 228 -18.93 6.04 -2.84
CA SER A 228 -19.50 7.18 -3.56
C SER A 228 -18.41 8.09 -4.11
N GLY A 229 -18.74 8.87 -5.15
CA GLY A 229 -17.80 9.84 -5.72
C GLY A 229 -16.53 9.22 -6.29
N ALA A 230 -16.58 7.96 -6.72
CA ALA A 230 -15.43 7.25 -7.26
C ALA A 230 -15.01 7.83 -8.62
N VAL A 231 -13.80 8.36 -8.71
CA VAL A 231 -13.18 8.86 -9.94
C VAL A 231 -11.98 7.98 -10.25
N LEU A 232 -11.91 7.42 -11.45
CA LEU A 232 -10.78 6.62 -11.90
C LEU A 232 -9.91 7.44 -12.85
N ALA A 233 -8.66 7.68 -12.46
CA ALA A 233 -7.70 8.44 -13.27
C ALA A 233 -6.49 7.58 -13.63
N ARG A 234 -6.04 7.69 -14.88
CA ARG A 234 -4.83 7.00 -15.31
C ARG A 234 -3.60 7.83 -14.93
N GLN A 235 -2.67 7.22 -14.21
CA GLN A 235 -1.33 7.75 -13.95
C GLN A 235 -0.60 7.95 -15.28
N SER A 236 0.16 9.04 -15.42
CA SER A 236 0.98 9.25 -16.62
C SER A 236 1.97 8.10 -16.85
N LYS A 237 2.03 7.58 -18.08
CA LYS A 237 3.06 6.62 -18.49
C LYS A 237 4.47 7.21 -18.34
N ALA A 238 4.62 8.52 -18.59
CA ALA A 238 5.90 9.22 -18.46
C ALA A 238 6.37 9.28 -17.01
N ALA A 239 5.45 9.54 -16.06
CA ALA A 239 5.78 9.52 -14.64
C ALA A 239 6.23 8.13 -14.19
N ILE A 240 5.47 7.07 -14.56
CA ILE A 240 5.85 5.68 -14.22
C ILE A 240 7.23 5.35 -14.79
N ALA A 241 7.51 5.75 -16.04
CA ALA A 241 8.82 5.57 -16.65
C ALA A 241 9.94 6.33 -15.93
N GLY A 242 9.63 7.46 -15.29
CA GLY A 242 10.53 8.23 -14.42
C GLY A 242 10.74 7.62 -13.02
N GLY A 243 10.09 6.50 -12.70
CA GLY A 243 10.24 5.81 -11.42
C GLY A 243 9.10 6.09 -10.43
N THR A 244 7.99 6.70 -10.85
CA THR A 244 6.83 6.94 -9.98
C THR A 244 5.95 5.69 -9.96
N PHE A 245 6.34 4.71 -9.15
CA PHE A 245 5.70 3.40 -9.09
C PHE A 245 4.33 3.40 -8.37
N HIS A 246 4.01 4.46 -7.63
CA HIS A 246 2.74 4.76 -6.97
C HIS A 246 2.38 6.24 -7.16
N ASN A 247 1.09 6.58 -7.02
CA ASN A 247 0.62 7.96 -7.20
C ASN A 247 1.12 8.90 -6.09
N ASP A 248 1.24 8.42 -4.86
CA ASP A 248 1.74 9.16 -3.70
C ASP A 248 3.19 9.71 -3.85
N VAL A 249 3.92 9.27 -4.88
CA VAL A 249 5.24 9.81 -5.26
C VAL A 249 5.12 11.15 -5.99
N VAL A 250 3.98 11.45 -6.62
CA VAL A 250 3.77 12.63 -7.47
C VAL A 250 2.47 13.40 -7.20
N CYS A 251 1.63 12.90 -6.31
CA CYS A 251 0.32 13.45 -6.03
C CYS A 251 -0.10 13.12 -4.60
N VAL A 252 -0.64 14.10 -3.88
CA VAL A 252 -1.21 13.96 -2.55
C VAL A 252 -2.43 14.86 -2.44
N GLY A 253 -3.45 14.44 -1.71
CA GLY A 253 -4.61 15.27 -1.43
C GLY A 253 -4.90 15.35 0.07
N ALA A 254 -5.48 16.47 0.47
CA ALA A 254 -6.01 16.69 1.80
C ALA A 254 -7.18 17.65 1.71
N LEU A 255 -8.32 17.26 2.28
CA LEU A 255 -9.57 18.03 2.20
C LEU A 255 -9.90 18.41 0.74
N ASP A 256 -10.06 19.69 0.43
CA ASP A 256 -10.41 20.19 -0.90
C ASP A 256 -9.19 20.44 -1.80
N THR A 257 -8.00 20.10 -1.33
CA THR A 257 -6.73 20.40 -2.01
C THR A 257 -6.12 19.14 -2.59
N LEU A 258 -5.86 19.16 -3.90
CA LEU A 258 -5.05 18.17 -4.61
C LEU A 258 -3.72 18.82 -5.03
N PHE A 259 -2.62 18.38 -4.44
CA PHE A 259 -1.27 18.83 -4.79
C PHE A 259 -0.57 17.76 -5.62
N HIS A 260 -0.26 18.07 -6.88
CA HIS A 260 0.34 17.09 -7.78
C HIS A 260 1.30 17.72 -8.80
N HIS A 261 2.21 16.91 -9.31
CA HIS A 261 3.08 17.28 -10.44
C HIS A 261 2.28 17.35 -11.75
N ASP A 262 2.71 18.16 -12.73
CA ASP A 262 2.05 18.31 -14.03
C ASP A 262 1.94 16.99 -14.82
N LEU A 263 2.87 16.07 -14.55
CA LEU A 263 2.91 14.71 -15.12
C LEU A 263 2.21 13.66 -14.25
N ALA A 264 1.43 14.02 -13.23
CA ALA A 264 0.79 13.01 -12.39
C ALA A 264 -0.23 12.16 -13.17
N PHE A 265 -0.97 12.76 -14.10
CA PHE A 265 -2.06 12.09 -14.81
C PHE A 265 -1.80 12.06 -16.32
N GLU A 266 -2.33 11.05 -17.00
CA GLU A 266 -2.29 10.98 -18.47
C GLU A 266 -3.20 12.06 -19.08
N ASP A 267 -4.34 12.34 -18.44
CA ASP A 267 -5.26 13.44 -18.78
C ASP A 267 -5.57 14.27 -17.52
N THR A 268 -4.72 15.27 -17.27
CA THR A 268 -4.86 16.17 -16.11
C THR A 268 -6.15 16.98 -16.16
N ALA A 269 -6.52 17.50 -17.32
CA ALA A 269 -7.72 18.33 -17.47
C ALA A 269 -9.00 17.51 -17.25
N GLY A 270 -9.08 16.30 -17.83
CA GLY A 270 -10.18 15.37 -17.60
C GLY A 270 -10.25 14.89 -16.16
N THR A 271 -9.11 14.63 -15.53
CA THR A 271 -9.05 14.27 -14.09
C THR A 271 -9.61 15.39 -13.22
N HIS A 272 -9.19 16.65 -13.45
CA HIS A 272 -9.72 17.80 -12.72
C HIS A 272 -11.22 18.01 -12.95
N ALA A 273 -11.69 17.81 -14.18
CA ALA A 273 -13.10 17.93 -14.52
C ALA A 273 -13.95 16.84 -13.86
N ALA A 274 -13.43 15.62 -13.70
CA ALA A 274 -14.14 14.53 -13.03
C ALA A 274 -14.17 14.68 -11.49
N ILE A 275 -13.24 15.44 -10.92
CA ILE A 275 -13.17 15.71 -9.48
C ILE A 275 -14.12 16.85 -9.06
N ARG A 276 -14.31 17.86 -9.92
CA ARG A 276 -15.14 19.05 -9.65
C ARG A 276 -16.62 18.77 -9.80
#